data_AF-A0A7S3XRH9-F1
#
_entry.id   AF-A0A7S3XRH9-F1
#
_cell.length_a   1.000
_cell.length_b   1.000
_cell.length_c   1.000
_cell.angle_alpha   90.00
_cell.angle_beta   90.00
_cell.angle_gamma   90.00
#
_symmetry.space_group_name_H-M   'P 1'
#
loop_
_entity.id
_entity.type
_entity.pdbx_description
1 polymer ?
#
loop_
_entity_poly.entity_id
_entity_poly.type
_entity_poly.pdbx_seq_one_letter_code
_entity_poly.pdbx_strand_id
1 'polypeptide(L)'
;MKGFVAGRFTKKMLEMTSEIMRYNTGPECFPVLPGSHLKLSNPALEFAKSVCRVFALDPALAQEVQLLRRQLLAHIGAAREFDAAAVWRDPCASFVLPDVTCGFCNLCRDLDLCRDPAVLGEKEDRWRCLGCGHSLDKRGVEARLVAHAEALQARYQLQDLRCAQCRAVADRRLAPTCPCAGAFAGDLRPGDLRA
;
A
#
# COMPACT_ATOMS: atom_id res chain seq x y z
N MET A 1 -27.15 9.08 -11.14
CA MET A 1 -25.95 9.32 -10.30
C MET A 1 -25.14 10.56 -10.74
N LYS A 2 -24.97 10.82 -12.05
CA LYS A 2 -24.27 12.00 -12.59
C LYS A 2 -24.65 13.36 -11.98
N GLY A 3 -25.95 13.69 -11.96
CA GLY A 3 -26.44 14.96 -11.37
C GLY A 3 -26.24 15.08 -9.86
N PHE A 4 -26.12 13.95 -9.14
CA PHE A 4 -25.80 13.95 -7.71
C PHE A 4 -24.35 14.37 -7.47
N VAL A 5 -23.42 13.85 -8.27
CA VAL A 5 -21.99 14.16 -8.19
C VAL A 5 -21.73 15.63 -8.57
N ALA A 6 -22.24 16.06 -9.72
CA ALA A 6 -22.00 17.40 -10.25
C ALA A 6 -22.62 18.53 -9.41
N GLY A 7 -23.74 18.28 -8.72
CA GLY A 7 -24.42 19.29 -7.93
C GLY A 7 -24.11 19.20 -6.43
N ARG A 8 -24.90 18.38 -5.72
CA ARG A 8 -24.90 18.32 -4.26
C ARG A 8 -23.58 17.82 -3.69
N PHE A 9 -23.00 16.80 -4.33
CA PHE A 9 -21.79 16.16 -3.81
C PHE A 9 -20.56 17.06 -3.92
N THR A 10 -20.39 17.73 -5.06
CA THR A 10 -19.30 18.69 -5.28
C THR A 10 -19.30 19.80 -4.24
N LYS A 11 -20.46 20.42 -3.99
CA LYS A 11 -20.60 21.44 -2.94
C LYS A 11 -20.19 20.90 -1.57
N LYS A 12 -20.68 19.71 -1.21
CA LYS A 12 -20.36 19.08 0.08
C LYS A 12 -18.88 18.74 0.22
N MET A 13 -18.23 18.32 -0.86
CA MET A 13 -16.80 18.03 -0.87
C MET A 13 -15.95 19.27 -0.68
N LEU A 14 -16.33 20.41 -1.27
CA LEU A 14 -15.65 21.70 -1.04
C LEU A 14 -15.81 22.18 0.41
N GLU A 15 -17.00 22.02 0.99
CA GLU A 15 -17.25 22.32 2.41
C GLU A 15 -16.37 21.45 3.32
N MET A 16 -16.39 20.12 3.13
CA MET A 16 -15.56 19.20 3.92
C MET A 16 -14.07 19.48 3.77
N THR A 17 -13.61 19.77 2.54
CA THR A 17 -12.21 20.12 2.28
C THR A 17 -11.82 21.39 3.04
N SER A 18 -12.69 22.40 3.07
CA SER A 18 -12.45 23.64 3.83
C SER A 18 -12.39 23.39 5.34
N GLU A 19 -13.24 22.52 5.87
CA GLU A 19 -13.18 22.11 7.28
C GLU A 19 -11.86 21.39 7.59
N ILE A 20 -11.44 20.45 6.73
CA ILE A 20 -10.16 19.74 6.88
C ILE A 20 -9.00 20.74 6.86
N MET A 21 -8.96 21.66 5.91
CA MET A 21 -7.92 22.70 5.85
C MET A 21 -7.88 23.59 7.10
N ARG A 22 -9.01 23.78 7.79
CA ARG A 22 -9.10 24.60 8.99
C ARG A 22 -8.63 23.88 10.25
N TYR A 23 -8.90 22.58 10.35
CA TYR A 23 -8.70 21.82 11.60
C TYR A 23 -7.59 20.76 11.52
N ASN A 24 -7.13 20.39 10.32
CA ASN A 24 -6.17 19.31 10.09
C ASN A 24 -5.10 19.78 9.10
N THR A 25 -3.98 20.27 9.63
CA THR A 25 -2.98 20.99 8.83
C THR A 25 -1.66 20.25 8.66
N GLY A 26 -1.44 19.14 9.36
CA GLY A 26 -0.13 18.50 9.40
C GLY A 26 -0.15 16.98 9.27
N PRO A 27 1.06 16.38 9.20
CA PRO A 27 1.27 14.95 9.05
C PRO A 27 0.76 14.13 10.26
N GLU A 28 0.62 14.76 11.42
CA GLU A 28 0.08 14.15 12.65
C GLU A 28 -1.37 13.68 12.54
N CYS A 29 -2.11 14.19 11.55
CA CYS A 29 -3.48 13.79 11.29
C CYS A 29 -3.60 12.39 10.67
N PHE A 30 -2.49 11.80 10.19
CA PHE A 30 -2.50 10.49 9.55
C PHE A 30 -2.16 9.38 10.55
N PRO A 31 -2.96 8.30 10.61
CA PRO A 31 -2.66 7.20 11.51
C PRO A 31 -1.44 6.42 11.00
N VAL A 32 -0.58 6.00 11.94
CA VAL A 32 0.54 5.10 11.63
C VAL A 32 0.08 3.65 11.85
N LEU A 33 -0.42 3.05 10.78
CA LEU A 33 -0.88 1.66 10.75
C LEU A 33 0.15 0.75 10.05
N PRO A 34 0.12 -0.58 10.29
CA PRO A 34 0.89 -1.53 9.48
C PRO A 34 0.63 -1.29 7.98
N GLY A 35 1.70 -1.23 7.19
CA GLY A 35 1.64 -0.92 5.75
C GLY A 35 1.72 0.57 5.41
N SER A 36 1.78 1.47 6.40
CA SER A 36 2.01 2.90 6.15
C SER A 36 3.43 3.13 5.61
N HIS A 37 3.54 3.55 4.35
CA HIS A 37 4.82 3.78 3.68
C HIS A 37 4.91 5.14 2.97
N LEU A 38 3.78 5.85 2.81
CA LEU A 38 3.74 7.18 2.22
C LEU A 38 3.99 8.25 3.29
N LYS A 39 4.75 9.28 2.93
CA LYS A 39 4.93 10.49 3.74
C LYS A 39 3.83 11.50 3.41
N LEU A 40 2.69 11.36 4.07
CA LEU A 40 1.53 12.23 3.86
C LEU A 40 1.66 13.50 4.72
N SER A 41 1.41 14.66 4.12
CA SER A 41 1.58 15.96 4.80
C SER A 41 0.36 16.88 4.72
N ASN A 42 -0.50 16.71 3.70
CA ASN A 42 -1.67 17.56 3.49
C ASN A 42 -2.96 16.71 3.56
N PRO A 43 -3.68 16.73 4.69
CA PRO A 43 -4.92 15.98 4.88
C PRO A 43 -6.00 16.28 3.84
N ALA A 44 -6.17 17.55 3.46
CA ALA A 44 -7.17 17.96 2.48
C ALA A 44 -6.87 17.41 1.08
N LEU A 45 -5.60 17.41 0.68
CA LEU A 45 -5.15 16.84 -0.59
C LEU A 45 -5.35 15.32 -0.61
N GLU A 46 -4.94 14.61 0.44
CA GLU A 46 -5.08 13.14 0.50
C GLU A 46 -6.54 12.70 0.59
N PHE A 47 -7.38 13.46 1.28
CA PHE A 47 -8.83 13.28 1.27
C PHE A 47 -9.40 13.41 -0.15
N ALA A 48 -9.11 14.53 -0.84
CA ALA A 48 -9.60 14.76 -2.20
C ALA A 48 -9.14 13.67 -3.18
N LYS A 49 -7.87 13.26 -3.09
CA LYS A 49 -7.30 12.17 -3.91
C LYS A 49 -8.05 10.86 -3.67
N SER A 50 -8.27 10.49 -2.41
CA SER A 50 -8.90 9.22 -2.03
C SER A 50 -10.36 9.16 -2.44
N VAL A 51 -11.12 10.22 -2.18
CA VAL A 51 -12.53 10.30 -2.59
C VAL A 51 -12.65 10.22 -4.11
N CYS A 52 -11.87 11.02 -4.85
CA CYS A 52 -11.90 10.97 -6.31
C CYS A 52 -11.52 9.58 -6.86
N ARG A 53 -10.57 8.88 -6.22
CA ARG A 53 -10.18 7.53 -6.62
C ARG A 53 -11.34 6.54 -6.48
N VAL A 54 -12.10 6.61 -5.39
CA VAL A 54 -13.26 5.73 -5.16
C VAL A 54 -14.33 5.96 -6.23
N PHE A 55 -14.68 7.21 -6.54
CA PHE A 55 -15.66 7.48 -7.60
C PHE A 55 -15.16 7.12 -9.00
N ALA A 56 -13.85 7.21 -9.24
CA ALA A 56 -13.25 6.79 -10.50
C ALA A 56 -13.33 5.27 -10.76
N LEU A 57 -13.76 4.46 -9.77
CA LEU A 57 -14.05 3.04 -9.99
C LEU A 57 -15.28 2.83 -10.89
N ASP A 58 -16.19 3.80 -10.94
CA ASP A 58 -17.33 3.78 -11.87
C ASP A 58 -16.99 4.58 -13.15
N PRO A 59 -16.76 3.91 -14.30
CA PRO A 59 -16.42 4.59 -15.55
C PRO A 59 -17.55 5.52 -16.04
N ALA A 60 -18.80 5.33 -15.62
CA ALA A 60 -19.91 6.19 -16.01
C ALA A 60 -19.80 7.61 -15.42
N LEU A 61 -18.99 7.79 -14.37
CA LEU A 61 -18.78 9.07 -13.67
C LEU A 61 -17.46 9.75 -14.05
N ALA A 62 -16.73 9.24 -15.04
CA ALA A 62 -15.38 9.69 -15.34
C ALA A 62 -15.27 11.22 -15.56
N GLN A 63 -16.21 11.81 -16.32
CA GLN A 63 -16.18 13.26 -16.61
C GLN A 63 -16.46 14.10 -15.35
N GLU A 64 -17.46 13.71 -14.56
CA GLU A 64 -17.86 14.38 -13.34
C GLU A 64 -16.77 14.31 -12.28
N VAL A 65 -16.09 13.16 -12.16
CA VAL A 65 -14.96 12.98 -11.24
C VAL A 65 -13.77 13.84 -11.65
N GLN A 66 -13.48 13.95 -12.95
CA GLN A 66 -12.41 14.82 -13.46
C GLN A 66 -12.71 16.30 -13.20
N LEU A 67 -13.97 16.74 -13.32
CA LEU A 67 -14.38 18.10 -12.96
C LEU A 67 -14.26 18.34 -11.46
N LEU A 68 -14.76 17.42 -10.63
CA LEU A 68 -14.66 17.50 -9.17
C LEU A 68 -13.20 17.58 -8.71
N ARG A 69 -12.33 16.72 -9.25
CA ARG A 69 -10.91 16.71 -8.94
C ARG A 69 -10.24 18.05 -9.26
N ARG A 70 -10.53 18.64 -10.42
CA ARG A 70 -10.02 19.97 -10.80
C ARG A 70 -10.46 21.05 -9.83
N GLN A 71 -11.74 21.08 -9.47
CA GLN A 71 -12.29 22.04 -8.52
C GLN A 71 -11.68 21.91 -7.12
N LEU A 72 -11.53 20.67 -6.62
CA LEU A 72 -10.92 20.40 -5.31
C LEU A 72 -9.44 20.80 -5.29
N LEU A 73 -8.66 20.46 -6.31
CA LEU A 73 -7.24 20.83 -6.39
C LEU A 73 -7.06 22.35 -6.47
N ALA A 74 -7.89 23.04 -7.27
CA ALA A 74 -7.88 24.49 -7.34
C ALA A 74 -8.25 25.15 -5.99
N HIS A 75 -9.21 24.57 -5.27
CA HIS A 75 -9.64 25.04 -3.95
C HIS A 75 -8.55 24.85 -2.87
N ILE A 76 -7.85 23.71 -2.89
CA ILE A 76 -6.78 23.40 -1.92
C ILE A 76 -5.52 24.24 -2.20
N GLY A 77 -5.21 24.50 -3.48
CA GLY A 77 -4.06 25.32 -3.89
C GLY A 77 -2.68 24.69 -3.66
N ALA A 78 -2.60 23.43 -3.18
CA ALA A 78 -1.34 22.77 -2.84
C ALA A 78 -0.69 21.98 -4.00
N ALA A 79 -1.47 21.61 -5.03
CA ALA A 79 -0.98 20.87 -6.19
C ALA A 79 -1.86 21.14 -7.42
N ARG A 80 -1.24 21.15 -8.61
CA ARG A 80 -1.95 21.22 -9.90
C ARG A 80 -2.40 19.84 -10.35
N GLU A 81 -3.32 19.79 -11.32
CA GLU A 81 -3.96 18.56 -11.80
C GLU A 81 -2.98 17.46 -12.23
N PHE A 82 -1.87 17.86 -12.85
CA PHE A 82 -0.84 16.99 -13.41
C PHE A 82 0.41 16.88 -12.54
N ASP A 83 0.42 17.49 -11.36
CA ASP A 83 1.56 17.38 -10.45
C ASP A 83 1.66 15.96 -9.89
N ALA A 84 2.89 15.47 -9.70
CA ALA A 84 3.12 14.16 -9.09
C ALA A 84 2.49 14.03 -7.70
N ALA A 85 2.37 15.13 -6.95
CA ALA A 85 1.73 15.19 -5.65
C ALA A 85 0.21 14.95 -5.72
N ALA A 86 -0.44 15.34 -6.83
CA ALA A 86 -1.88 15.15 -7.02
C ALA A 86 -2.24 13.71 -7.39
N VAL A 87 -1.28 12.88 -7.82
CA VAL A 87 -1.54 11.49 -8.19
C VAL A 87 -1.87 10.68 -6.94
N TRP A 88 -3.00 9.96 -6.98
CA TRP A 88 -3.35 9.04 -5.89
C TRP A 88 -2.40 7.85 -5.88
N ARG A 89 -1.90 7.51 -4.68
CA ARG A 89 -1.11 6.33 -4.39
C ARG A 89 -1.77 5.64 -3.21
N ASP A 90 -1.79 4.32 -3.23
CA ASP A 90 -2.35 3.54 -2.12
C ASP A 90 -1.53 3.83 -0.84
N PRO A 91 -2.13 4.39 0.22
CA PRO A 91 -1.40 4.70 1.44
C PRO A 91 -1.04 3.45 2.26
N CYS A 92 -1.67 2.31 1.98
CA CYS A 92 -1.51 1.08 2.73
C CYS A 92 -0.85 0.01 1.84
N ALA A 93 0.38 -0.38 2.16
CA ALA A 93 0.99 -1.58 1.58
C ALA A 93 0.22 -2.83 2.03
N SER A 94 0.23 -3.89 1.23
CA SER A 94 -0.39 -5.18 1.59
C SER A 94 0.70 -6.17 1.97
N PHE A 95 0.45 -6.96 3.02
CA PHE A 95 1.28 -8.10 3.36
C PHE A 95 0.37 -9.28 3.69
N VAL A 96 0.29 -10.23 2.76
CA VAL A 96 -0.62 -11.38 2.85
C VAL A 96 0.13 -12.59 3.35
N LEU A 97 -0.32 -13.14 4.48
CA LEU A 97 0.04 -14.48 4.90
C LEU A 97 -0.95 -15.48 4.31
N PRO A 98 -0.51 -16.39 3.42
CA PRO A 98 -1.41 -17.36 2.83
C PRO A 98 -1.84 -18.42 3.85
N ASP A 99 -2.98 -19.07 3.64
CA ASP A 99 -3.35 -20.32 4.32
C ASP A 99 -3.33 -20.28 5.86
N VAL A 100 -3.74 -19.16 6.46
CA VAL A 100 -3.91 -19.09 7.92
C VAL A 100 -5.13 -19.92 8.31
N THR A 101 -4.92 -20.99 9.05
CA THR A 101 -5.96 -21.94 9.45
C THR A 101 -6.38 -21.74 10.91
N CYS A 102 -7.68 -21.66 11.17
CA CYS A 102 -8.21 -21.66 12.53
C CYS A 102 -8.12 -23.06 13.16
N GLY A 103 -7.46 -23.19 14.29
CA GLY A 103 -7.31 -24.48 15.01
C GLY A 103 -8.61 -25.03 15.62
N PHE A 104 -9.74 -24.30 15.55
CA PHE A 104 -11.03 -24.74 16.07
C PHE A 104 -11.98 -25.19 14.96
N CYS A 105 -12.26 -24.32 13.97
CA CYS A 105 -13.22 -24.63 12.90
C CYS A 105 -12.57 -25.03 11.57
N ASN A 106 -11.23 -25.06 11.49
CA ASN A 106 -10.46 -25.35 10.28
C ASN A 106 -10.74 -24.40 9.10
N LEU A 107 -11.34 -23.23 9.34
CA LEU A 107 -11.41 -22.20 8.32
C LEU A 107 -9.99 -21.79 7.93
N CYS A 108 -9.65 -22.02 6.66
CA CYS A 108 -8.39 -21.63 6.06
C CYS A 108 -8.63 -20.42 5.15
N ARG A 109 -7.86 -19.36 5.35
CA ARG A 109 -7.92 -18.17 4.50
C ARG A 109 -6.61 -17.42 4.52
N ASP A 110 -6.42 -16.61 3.50
CA ASP A 110 -5.35 -15.62 3.47
C ASP A 110 -5.66 -14.49 4.46
N LEU A 111 -4.60 -14.02 5.13
CA LEU A 111 -4.68 -12.95 6.12
C LEU A 111 -3.80 -11.78 5.68
N ASP A 112 -4.41 -10.65 5.30
CA ASP A 112 -3.68 -9.42 5.00
C ASP A 112 -3.41 -8.64 6.30
N LEU A 113 -2.17 -8.69 6.78
CA LEU A 113 -1.77 -8.08 8.05
C LEU A 113 -1.92 -6.55 8.08
N CYS A 114 -2.01 -5.91 6.92
CA CYS A 114 -2.09 -4.46 6.78
C CYS A 114 -3.50 -3.95 6.48
N ARG A 115 -4.47 -4.85 6.21
CA ARG A 115 -5.82 -4.47 5.77
C ARG A 115 -6.94 -5.25 6.43
N ASP A 116 -6.64 -6.41 7.00
CA ASP A 116 -7.67 -7.31 7.53
C ASP A 116 -8.25 -6.78 8.85
N PRO A 117 -9.58 -6.57 8.95
CA PRO A 117 -10.23 -6.12 10.17
C PRO A 117 -10.02 -7.08 11.34
N ALA A 118 -9.87 -8.39 11.09
CA ALA A 118 -9.56 -9.34 12.15
C ALA A 118 -8.17 -9.11 12.75
N VAL A 119 -7.24 -8.44 12.05
CA VAL A 119 -5.91 -8.10 12.57
C VAL A 119 -5.85 -6.68 13.10
N LEU A 120 -6.47 -5.74 12.40
CA LEU A 120 -6.42 -4.30 12.68
C LEU A 120 -7.55 -3.78 13.56
N GLY A 121 -8.54 -4.61 13.90
CA GLY A 121 -9.70 -4.22 14.69
C GLY A 121 -9.36 -3.74 16.11
N GLU A 122 -10.39 -3.43 16.89
CA GLU A 122 -10.21 -3.03 18.29
C GLU A 122 -9.60 -4.14 19.14
N LYS A 123 -8.95 -3.78 20.25
CA LYS A 123 -8.10 -4.69 21.02
C LYS A 123 -8.77 -6.03 21.36
N GLU A 124 -10.07 -6.04 21.61
CA GLU A 124 -10.86 -7.21 22.03
C GLU A 124 -11.24 -8.16 20.88
N ASP A 125 -11.29 -7.66 19.64
CA ASP A 125 -11.70 -8.41 18.45
C ASP A 125 -10.53 -8.81 17.54
N ARG A 126 -9.31 -8.35 17.85
CA ARG A 126 -8.12 -8.74 17.09
C ARG A 126 -7.80 -10.22 17.25
N TRP A 127 -7.36 -10.78 16.15
CA TRP A 127 -6.95 -12.18 15.95
C TRP A 127 -8.07 -13.16 16.22
N ARG A 128 -9.30 -12.84 15.80
CA ARG A 128 -10.42 -13.78 15.84
C ARG A 128 -10.69 -14.36 14.46
N CYS A 129 -11.07 -15.63 14.45
CA CYS A 129 -11.54 -16.30 13.24
C CYS A 129 -12.88 -15.67 12.80
N LEU A 130 -13.00 -15.31 11.52
CA LEU A 130 -14.24 -14.76 10.97
C LEU A 130 -15.40 -15.77 10.92
N GLY A 131 -15.12 -17.07 10.96
CA GLY A 131 -16.14 -18.12 10.94
C GLY A 131 -16.73 -18.45 12.31
N CYS A 132 -15.89 -18.58 13.34
CA CYS A 132 -16.31 -19.07 14.66
C CYS A 132 -15.95 -18.15 15.84
N GLY A 133 -15.27 -17.03 15.60
CA GLY A 133 -14.85 -16.09 16.66
C GLY A 133 -13.71 -16.58 17.57
N HIS A 134 -13.23 -17.81 17.37
CA HIS A 134 -12.13 -18.38 18.14
C HIS A 134 -10.81 -17.64 17.85
N SER A 135 -9.96 -17.54 18.87
CA SER A 135 -8.66 -16.87 18.76
C SER A 135 -7.74 -17.62 17.78
N LEU A 136 -7.19 -16.90 16.81
CA LEU A 136 -6.16 -17.41 15.90
C LEU A 136 -4.83 -17.56 16.63
N ASP A 137 -4.02 -18.53 16.20
CA ASP A 137 -2.70 -18.78 16.76
C ASP A 137 -1.70 -17.68 16.35
N LYS A 138 -1.56 -16.68 17.22
CA LYS A 138 -0.63 -15.57 17.02
C LYS A 138 0.83 -16.04 16.98
N ARG A 139 1.19 -17.07 17.76
CA ARG A 139 2.56 -17.59 17.81
C ARG A 139 2.92 -18.28 16.50
N GLY A 140 2.00 -19.06 15.95
CA GLY A 140 2.15 -19.64 14.62
C GLY A 140 2.30 -18.59 13.53
N VAL A 141 1.50 -17.51 13.58
CA VAL A 141 1.63 -16.37 12.66
C VAL A 141 3.01 -15.71 12.80
N GLU A 142 3.46 -15.43 14.03
CA GLU A 142 4.77 -14.82 14.30
C GLU A 142 5.91 -15.70 13.78
N ALA A 143 5.89 -17.01 14.05
CA ALA A 143 6.89 -17.95 13.55
C ALA A 143 6.96 -17.95 12.01
N ARG A 144 5.81 -17.84 11.34
CA ARG A 144 5.75 -17.73 9.88
C ARG A 144 6.33 -16.42 9.36
N LEU A 145 6.15 -15.31 10.08
CA LEU A 145 6.78 -14.03 9.73
C LEU A 145 8.29 -14.08 9.87
N VAL A 146 8.79 -14.70 10.94
CA VAL A 146 10.23 -14.93 11.14
C VAL A 146 10.79 -15.78 10.00
N ALA A 147 10.14 -16.91 9.68
CA ALA A 147 10.56 -17.77 8.57
C ALA A 147 10.54 -17.04 7.22
N HIS A 148 9.59 -16.13 7.00
CA HIS A 148 9.55 -15.30 5.79
C HIS A 148 10.77 -14.36 5.70
N ALA A 149 11.13 -13.70 6.80
CA ALA A 149 12.31 -12.83 6.85
C ALA A 149 13.61 -13.62 6.64
N GLU A 150 13.74 -14.79 7.28
CA GLU A 150 14.87 -15.71 7.09
C GLU A 150 14.99 -16.17 5.64
N ALA A 151 13.87 -16.53 5.01
CA ALA A 151 13.83 -16.91 3.60
C ALA A 151 14.25 -15.76 2.67
N LEU A 152 13.84 -14.52 2.94
CA LEU A 152 14.28 -13.34 2.19
C LEU A 152 15.79 -13.12 2.32
N GLN A 153 16.32 -13.24 3.53
CA GLN A 153 17.76 -13.13 3.79
C GLN A 153 18.54 -14.23 3.06
N ALA A 154 18.10 -15.48 3.16
CA ALA A 154 18.73 -16.60 2.46
C ALA A 154 18.69 -16.39 0.94
N ARG A 155 17.55 -15.94 0.39
CA ARG A 155 17.40 -15.63 -1.04
C ARG A 155 18.37 -14.54 -1.49
N TYR A 156 18.57 -13.50 -0.69
CA TYR A 156 19.53 -12.45 -1.00
C TYR A 156 20.99 -12.92 -0.94
N GLN A 157 21.33 -13.79 0.03
CA GLN A 157 22.69 -14.32 0.16
C GLN A 157 23.04 -15.35 -0.93
N LEU A 158 22.04 -16.11 -1.38
CA LEU A 158 22.19 -17.19 -2.35
C LEU A 158 21.79 -16.80 -3.77
N GLN A 159 21.46 -15.53 -4.01
CA GLN A 159 21.05 -15.06 -5.33
C GLN A 159 22.17 -15.24 -6.37
N ASP A 160 21.75 -15.43 -7.61
CA ASP A 160 22.67 -15.40 -8.74
C ASP A 160 23.15 -13.98 -9.01
N LEU A 161 24.35 -13.89 -9.58
CA LEU A 161 24.86 -12.65 -10.14
C LEU A 161 24.58 -12.64 -11.65
N ARG A 162 24.05 -11.54 -12.18
CA ARG A 162 23.83 -11.33 -13.61
C ARG A 162 24.67 -10.19 -14.14
N CYS A 163 25.14 -10.34 -15.38
CA CYS A 163 25.83 -9.25 -16.05
C CYS A 163 24.86 -8.09 -16.33
N ALA A 164 25.23 -6.87 -15.94
CA ALA A 164 24.40 -5.69 -16.17
C ALA A 164 24.17 -5.36 -17.66
N GLN A 165 25.04 -5.85 -18.55
CA GLN A 165 24.97 -5.58 -20.00
C GLN A 165 24.22 -6.68 -20.75
N CYS A 166 24.68 -7.94 -20.67
CA CYS A 166 24.11 -9.04 -21.45
C CYS A 166 23.08 -9.89 -20.69
N ARG A 167 22.88 -9.64 -19.38
CA ARG A 167 21.97 -10.38 -18.49
C ARG A 167 22.29 -11.87 -18.32
N ALA A 168 23.43 -12.34 -18.81
CA ALA A 168 23.91 -13.69 -18.57
C ALA A 168 24.21 -13.90 -17.08
N VAL A 169 23.86 -15.08 -16.57
CA VAL A 169 24.17 -15.50 -15.20
C VAL A 169 25.67 -15.78 -15.09
N ALA A 170 26.27 -15.40 -13.97
CA ALA A 170 27.65 -15.75 -13.65
C ALA A 170 27.77 -17.26 -13.47
N ASP A 171 28.43 -17.92 -14.43
CA ASP A 171 28.71 -19.35 -14.41
C ASP A 171 29.93 -19.70 -13.54
N ARG A 172 30.85 -18.74 -13.36
CA ARG A 172 32.11 -18.90 -12.61
C ARG A 172 32.12 -18.05 -11.35
N ARG A 173 32.35 -18.69 -10.20
CA ARG A 173 32.29 -18.05 -8.87
C ARG A 173 33.40 -17.02 -8.58
N LEU A 174 34.52 -17.08 -9.30
CA LEU A 174 35.69 -16.20 -9.08
C LEU A 174 35.94 -15.22 -10.25
N ALA A 175 35.07 -15.21 -11.27
CA ALA A 175 35.22 -14.30 -12.39
C ALA A 175 34.80 -12.88 -11.96
N PRO A 176 35.69 -11.88 -12.02
CA PRO A 176 35.34 -10.51 -11.62
C PRO A 176 34.41 -9.83 -12.62
N THR A 177 34.43 -10.26 -13.88
CA THR A 177 33.67 -9.67 -14.98
C THR A 177 33.13 -10.76 -15.91
N CYS A 178 32.07 -10.41 -16.64
CA CYS A 178 31.48 -11.25 -17.67
C CYS A 178 32.40 -11.32 -18.91
N PRO A 179 32.34 -12.38 -19.75
CA PRO A 179 33.06 -12.42 -21.03
C PRO A 179 32.77 -11.25 -21.98
N CYS A 180 31.63 -10.56 -21.82
CA CYS A 180 31.33 -9.32 -22.54
C CYS A 180 31.96 -8.05 -21.92
N ALA A 181 32.85 -8.20 -20.93
CA ALA A 181 33.43 -7.14 -20.09
C ALA A 181 32.44 -6.38 -19.17
N GLY A 182 31.18 -6.79 -19.11
CA GLY A 182 30.20 -6.20 -18.20
C GLY A 182 30.37 -6.64 -16.73
N ALA A 183 30.04 -5.73 -15.81
CA ALA A 183 30.03 -6.01 -14.37
C ALA A 183 28.85 -6.91 -13.97
N PHE A 184 29.07 -7.74 -12.96
CA PHE A 184 28.05 -8.57 -12.35
C PHE A 184 27.32 -7.83 -11.22
N ALA A 185 26.00 -7.99 -11.16
CA ALA A 185 25.14 -7.44 -10.12
C ALA A 185 24.14 -8.50 -9.66
N GLY A 186 23.74 -8.46 -8.39
CA GLY A 186 22.66 -9.32 -7.88
C GLY A 186 21.30 -8.91 -8.43
N ASP A 187 20.41 -9.89 -8.59
CA ASP A 187 19.01 -9.67 -8.98
C ASP A 187 18.21 -8.91 -7.90
N LEU A 188 18.55 -9.12 -6.63
CA LEU A 188 17.99 -8.45 -5.46
C LEU A 188 18.98 -7.41 -4.93
N ARG A 189 18.52 -6.17 -4.79
CA ARG A 189 19.32 -5.09 -4.22
C ARG A 189 19.13 -5.06 -2.70
N PRO A 190 20.10 -4.53 -1.94
CA PRO A 190 19.95 -4.35 -0.49
C PRO A 190 18.70 -3.54 -0.10
N GLY A 191 18.26 -2.62 -0.96
CA GLY A 191 17.05 -1.83 -0.75
C GLY A 191 15.76 -2.67 -0.83
N ASP A 192 15.78 -3.76 -1.61
CA ASP A 192 14.61 -4.64 -1.77
C ASP A 192 14.39 -5.54 -0.53
N LEU A 193 15.35 -5.59 0.40
CA LEU A 193 15.22 -6.25 1.71
C LEU A 193 14.64 -5.34 2.80
N ARG A 194 14.59 -4.02 2.58
CA ARG A 194 14.06 -3.04 3.54
C ARG A 194 12.58 -2.81 3.18
N ALA A 195 11.70 -3.41 3.97
CA ALA A 195 10.26 -3.10 3.93
C ALA A 195 9.99 -1.65 4.36
#